data_AF-A0A847BIR6-F1
#
_entry.id   AF-A0A847BIR6-F1
#
_cell.length_a   1.000
_cell.length_b   1.000
_cell.length_c   1.000
_cell.angle_alpha   90.00
_cell.angle_beta   90.00
_cell.angle_gamma   90.00
#
_symmetry.space_group_name_H-M   'P 1'
#
loop_
_entity.id
_entity.type
_entity.pdbx_description
1 polymer ?
#
loop_
_entity_poly.entity_id
_entity_poly.type
_entity_poly.pdbx_seq_one_letter_code
_entity_poly.pdbx_strand_id
1 'polypeptide(L)'
;MEIRFASRHRRRWLAATAACLLGMPLLASAEVSFHYDLPAISPETASGYTEKPGWETQRFAVAAANPLATDAGYQVLQAGGSAIDAAIAVQMVLTLVEPQSSGIGGGAFLMHYDGSTVR
;
A
#
# COMPACT_ATOMS: atom_id res chain seq x y z
N MET A 1 -78.93 27.23 4.49
CA MET A 1 -78.19 27.31 5.77
C MET A 1 -76.87 26.60 5.54
N GLU A 2 -75.76 27.35 5.49
CA GLU A 2 -74.40 26.86 5.24
C GLU A 2 -73.98 25.78 6.25
N ILE A 3 -73.26 24.74 5.80
CA ILE A 3 -72.23 24.10 6.62
C ILE A 3 -70.99 23.86 5.75
N ARG A 4 -70.01 24.76 5.89
CA ARG A 4 -68.63 24.64 5.42
C ARG A 4 -67.89 23.65 6.32
N PHE A 5 -67.53 22.47 5.81
CA PHE A 5 -66.55 21.59 6.47
C PHE A 5 -65.67 20.94 5.41
N ALA A 6 -64.46 21.48 5.23
CA ALA A 6 -63.23 20.76 4.82
C ALA A 6 -62.18 21.73 4.26
N SER A 7 -61.67 22.67 5.05
CA SER A 7 -60.50 23.48 4.65
C SER A 7 -59.39 23.60 5.70
N ARG A 8 -59.60 23.02 6.90
CA ARG A 8 -58.62 23.13 8.00
C ARG A 8 -57.49 22.11 7.95
N HIS A 9 -57.62 20.98 7.23
CA HIS A 9 -56.58 19.95 7.23
C HIS A 9 -55.44 20.20 6.23
N ARG A 10 -55.71 20.69 5.02
CA ARG A 10 -54.66 20.97 4.00
C ARG A 10 -53.68 22.07 4.41
N ARG A 11 -54.09 23.01 5.26
CA ARG A 11 -53.22 24.10 5.76
C ARG A 11 -52.21 23.66 6.82
N ARG A 12 -52.49 22.58 7.57
CA ARG A 12 -51.57 22.05 8.60
C ARG A 12 -50.40 21.29 7.97
N TRP A 13 -50.64 20.59 6.85
CA TRP A 13 -49.60 19.88 6.11
C TRP A 13 -48.66 20.80 5.35
N LEU A 14 -49.15 21.93 4.81
CA LEU A 14 -48.31 22.93 4.14
C LEU A 14 -47.45 23.76 5.11
N ALA A 15 -47.92 23.96 6.35
CA ALA A 15 -47.10 24.60 7.38
C ALA A 15 -46.01 23.65 7.94
N ALA A 16 -46.29 22.35 8.00
CA ALA A 16 -45.33 21.34 8.45
C ALA A 16 -44.21 21.08 7.42
N THR A 17 -44.49 21.19 6.11
CA THR A 17 -43.45 21.04 5.08
C THR A 17 -42.57 22.28 4.92
N ALA A 18 -43.09 23.49 5.17
CA ALA A 18 -42.31 24.73 5.11
C ALA A 18 -41.38 24.92 6.32
N ALA A 19 -41.75 24.40 7.51
CA ALA A 19 -40.93 24.52 8.71
C ALA A 19 -39.67 23.62 8.70
N CYS A 20 -39.67 22.53 7.92
CA CYS A 20 -38.49 21.66 7.78
C CYS A 20 -37.41 22.22 6.85
N LEU A 21 -37.71 23.25 6.05
CA LEU A 21 -36.76 23.82 5.07
C LEU A 21 -36.04 25.08 5.55
N LEU A 22 -36.37 25.60 6.74
CA LEU A 22 -35.78 26.85 7.28
C LEU A 22 -34.98 26.65 8.58
N GLY A 23 -34.85 25.41 9.07
CA GLY A 23 -34.18 25.08 10.34
C GLY A 23 -32.76 24.52 10.23
N MET A 24 -32.16 24.46 9.03
CA MET A 24 -30.77 24.04 8.85
C MET A 24 -29.93 25.15 8.23
N PRO A 25 -29.35 26.04 9.05
CA PRO A 25 -28.10 26.64 8.64
C PRO A 25 -27.14 26.70 9.83
N LEU A 26 -26.59 25.57 10.28
CA LEU A 26 -25.32 25.60 11.04
C LEU A 26 -24.67 24.23 11.30
N LEU A 27 -24.80 23.26 10.40
CA LEU A 27 -23.99 22.03 10.49
C LEU A 27 -23.32 21.68 9.16
N ALA A 28 -23.02 22.68 8.33
CA ALA A 28 -22.39 22.49 7.02
C ALA A 28 -20.89 22.84 6.99
N SER A 29 -20.24 23.08 8.14
CA SER A 29 -18.81 23.41 8.17
C SER A 29 -18.08 22.94 9.41
N ALA A 30 -18.49 21.80 9.98
CA ALA A 30 -17.50 20.99 10.68
C ALA A 30 -16.77 20.19 9.61
N GLU A 31 -15.85 20.85 8.89
CA GLU A 31 -14.77 20.09 8.29
C GLU A 31 -14.10 19.39 9.47
N VAL A 32 -14.30 18.08 9.59
CA VAL A 32 -13.44 17.26 10.44
C VAL A 32 -12.08 17.32 9.76
N SER A 33 -11.33 18.36 10.07
CA SER A 33 -9.96 18.52 9.61
C SER A 33 -9.19 17.39 10.27
N PHE A 34 -8.95 16.33 9.52
CA PHE A 34 -8.10 15.24 9.96
C PHE A 34 -6.66 15.77 10.00
N HIS A 35 -6.27 16.33 11.15
CA HIS A 35 -4.89 16.73 11.40
C HIS A 35 -4.07 15.47 11.65
N TYR A 36 -3.41 15.00 10.59
CA TYR A 36 -2.36 14.02 10.72
C TYR A 36 -1.08 14.76 11.12
N ASP A 37 -0.78 14.79 12.41
CA ASP A 37 0.54 15.24 12.88
C ASP A 37 1.57 14.21 12.44
N LEU A 38 2.36 14.58 11.43
CA LEU A 38 3.54 13.81 11.06
C LEU A 38 4.53 13.89 12.23
N PRO A 39 4.90 12.76 12.87
CA PRO A 39 5.99 12.79 13.82
C PRO A 39 7.24 13.38 13.14
N ALA A 40 7.89 14.35 13.78
CA ALA A 40 9.08 15.03 13.24
C ALA A 40 10.30 14.10 13.07
N ILE A 41 10.19 12.86 13.53
CA ILE A 41 11.16 11.79 13.36
C ILE A 41 10.84 11.03 12.08
N SER A 42 11.79 11.00 11.13
CA SER A 42 11.73 10.04 10.03
C SER A 42 11.78 8.63 10.60
N PRO A 43 10.98 7.68 10.07
CA PRO A 43 10.85 6.32 10.61
C PRO A 43 12.19 5.56 10.66
N GLU A 44 13.19 5.98 9.88
CA GLU A 44 14.55 5.47 9.97
C GLU A 44 15.57 6.61 10.01
N THR A 45 16.41 6.60 11.05
CA THR A 45 17.65 7.40 11.06
C THR A 45 18.66 6.73 10.13
N ALA A 46 19.36 7.50 9.29
CA ALA A 46 20.37 6.96 8.39
C ALA A 46 21.44 6.17 9.17
N SER A 47 21.66 4.90 8.81
CA SER A 47 22.58 3.98 9.49
C SER A 47 24.07 4.26 9.21
N GLY A 48 24.38 5.32 8.45
CA GLY A 48 25.73 5.62 7.99
C GLY A 48 26.21 4.71 6.84
N TYR A 49 27.45 4.88 6.41
CA TYR A 49 28.10 4.02 5.42
C TYR A 49 29.02 3.02 6.12
N THR A 50 28.85 1.74 5.81
CA THR A 50 29.79 0.68 6.20
C THR A 50 30.31 0.04 4.93
N GLU A 51 31.64 0.03 4.78
CA GLU A 51 32.29 -0.66 3.66
C GLU A 51 32.06 -2.17 3.83
N LYS A 52 31.52 -2.82 2.79
CA LYS A 52 31.33 -4.27 2.78
C LYS A 52 32.52 -4.91 2.06
N PRO A 53 33.10 -6.01 2.58
CA PRO A 53 34.09 -6.75 1.82
C PRO A 53 33.47 -7.23 0.51
N GLY A 54 34.24 -7.18 -0.59
CA GLY A 54 33.81 -7.76 -1.86
C GLY A 54 33.67 -9.27 -1.79
N TRP A 55 32.76 -9.84 -2.58
CA TRP A 55 32.63 -11.28 -2.78
C TRP A 55 32.95 -11.65 -4.21
N GLU A 56 33.72 -12.73 -4.41
CA GLU A 56 34.05 -13.27 -5.72
C GLU A 56 33.56 -14.72 -5.82
N THR A 57 33.04 -15.09 -6.99
CA THR A 57 32.53 -16.44 -7.30
C THR A 57 32.71 -16.73 -8.78
N GLN A 58 32.94 -17.99 -9.12
CA GLN A 58 33.21 -18.42 -10.51
C GLN A 58 31.98 -18.98 -11.23
N ARG A 59 30.95 -19.41 -10.50
CA ARG A 59 29.81 -20.14 -11.09
C ARG A 59 28.51 -19.35 -11.06
N PHE A 60 28.15 -18.85 -9.89
CA PHE A 60 26.91 -18.11 -9.70
C PHE A 60 27.01 -17.23 -8.46
N ALA A 61 26.20 -16.17 -8.44
CA ALA A 61 26.10 -15.22 -7.35
C ALA A 61 24.63 -14.93 -7.04
N VAL A 62 24.34 -14.62 -5.77
CA VAL A 62 23.07 -14.06 -5.33
C VAL A 62 23.38 -12.87 -4.44
N ALA A 63 22.66 -11.77 -4.65
CA ALA A 63 22.75 -10.59 -3.79
C ALA A 63 21.32 -10.10 -3.52
N ALA A 64 20.96 -9.97 -2.25
CA ALA A 64 19.68 -9.43 -1.80
C ALA A 64 19.87 -8.53 -0.57
N ALA A 65 18.85 -7.72 -0.26
CA ALA A 65 18.87 -6.80 0.88
C ALA A 65 19.00 -7.52 2.23
N ASN A 66 18.53 -8.77 2.30
CA ASN A 66 18.53 -9.58 3.51
C ASN A 66 19.35 -10.88 3.33
N PRO A 67 20.16 -11.27 4.33
CA PRO A 67 20.98 -12.49 4.24
C PRO A 67 20.15 -13.77 4.10
N LEU A 68 18.97 -13.86 4.73
CA LEU A 68 18.10 -15.04 4.60
C LEU A 68 17.53 -15.18 3.19
N ALA A 69 17.23 -14.06 2.54
CA ALA A 69 16.78 -14.06 1.15
C ALA A 69 17.93 -14.45 0.20
N THR A 70 19.14 -13.96 0.47
CA THR A 70 20.35 -14.33 -0.29
C THR A 70 20.62 -15.83 -0.18
N ASP A 71 20.52 -16.39 1.03
CA ASP A 71 20.72 -17.82 1.28
C ASP A 71 19.67 -18.68 0.56
N ALA A 72 18.39 -18.28 0.58
CA ALA A 72 17.34 -19.00 -0.13
C ALA A 72 17.58 -19.06 -1.64
N GLY A 73 17.96 -17.94 -2.27
CA GLY A 73 18.35 -17.93 -3.68
C GLY A 73 19.59 -18.78 -3.95
N TYR A 74 20.58 -18.73 -3.05
CA TYR A 74 21.80 -19.52 -3.15
C TYR A 74 21.50 -21.02 -3.13
N GLN A 75 20.64 -21.49 -2.21
CA GLN A 75 20.24 -22.89 -2.12
C GLN A 75 19.56 -23.38 -3.41
N VAL A 76 18.72 -22.55 -4.04
CA VAL A 76 18.08 -22.88 -5.32
C VAL A 76 19.10 -23.03 -6.45
N LEU A 77 20.06 -22.13 -6.55
CA LEU A 77 21.14 -22.24 -7.55
C LEU A 77 22.04 -23.45 -7.26
N GLN A 78 22.34 -23.72 -6.00
CA GLN A 78 23.11 -24.89 -5.59
C GLN A 78 22.38 -26.20 -5.94
N ALA A 79 21.05 -26.21 -5.89
CA ALA A 79 20.21 -27.33 -6.31
C ALA A 79 20.07 -27.47 -7.84
N GLY A 80 20.70 -26.58 -8.63
CA GLY A 80 20.65 -26.60 -10.09
C GLY A 80 19.45 -25.85 -10.70
N GLY A 81 18.77 -25.02 -9.91
CA GLY A 81 17.72 -24.13 -10.41
C GLY A 81 18.26 -23.00 -11.30
N SER A 82 17.38 -22.39 -12.08
CA SER A 82 17.73 -21.25 -12.93
C SER A 82 17.86 -19.95 -12.13
N ALA A 83 18.42 -18.91 -12.77
CA ALA A 83 18.47 -17.57 -12.18
C ALA A 83 17.08 -17.01 -11.85
N ILE A 84 16.06 -17.38 -12.63
CA ILE A 84 14.66 -17.01 -12.38
C ILE A 84 14.11 -17.73 -11.15
N ASP A 85 14.37 -19.04 -11.00
CA ASP A 85 13.93 -19.80 -9.82
C ASP A 85 14.54 -19.23 -8.54
N ALA A 86 15.82 -18.88 -8.60
CA ALA A 86 16.52 -18.23 -7.49
C ALA A 86 15.91 -16.86 -7.17
N ALA A 87 15.60 -16.05 -8.18
CA ALA A 87 14.94 -14.76 -7.99
C ALA A 87 13.54 -14.88 -7.35
N ILE A 88 12.77 -15.91 -7.72
CA ILE A 88 11.46 -16.20 -7.11
C ILE A 88 11.65 -16.57 -5.63
N ALA A 89 12.60 -17.45 -5.31
CA ALA A 89 12.89 -17.82 -3.92
C ALA A 89 13.33 -16.61 -3.07
N VAL A 90 14.22 -15.77 -3.60
CA VAL A 90 14.62 -14.50 -2.98
C VAL A 90 13.38 -13.64 -2.70
N GLN A 91 12.51 -13.44 -3.68
CA GLN A 91 11.32 -12.58 -3.53
C GLN A 91 10.32 -13.13 -2.50
N MET A 92 10.13 -14.45 -2.46
CA MET A 92 9.26 -15.08 -1.48
C MET A 92 9.78 -14.90 -0.06
N VAL A 93 11.10 -14.99 0.14
CA VAL A 93 11.70 -14.74 1.46
C VAL A 93 11.67 -13.26 1.80
N LEU A 94 11.96 -12.35 0.87
CA LEU A 94 11.85 -10.89 1.08
C LEU A 94 10.44 -10.48 1.49
N THR A 95 9.40 -11.16 0.98
CA THR A 95 8.01 -10.93 1.42
C THR A 95 7.82 -11.16 2.92
N LEU A 96 8.62 -12.04 3.54
CA LEU A 96 8.60 -12.31 4.98
C LEU A 96 9.59 -11.45 5.76
N VAL A 97 10.81 -11.29 5.26
CA VAL A 97 11.93 -10.70 6.03
C VAL A 97 12.13 -9.20 5.76
N GLU A 98 11.58 -8.68 4.66
CA GLU A 98 11.57 -7.26 4.28
C GLU A 98 10.16 -6.80 3.80
N PRO A 99 9.07 -7.10 4.55
CA PRO A 99 7.69 -6.93 4.07
C PRO A 99 7.31 -5.48 3.76
N GLN A 100 7.98 -4.51 4.39
CA GLN A 100 7.75 -3.08 4.17
C GLN A 100 8.23 -2.59 2.80
N SER A 101 9.20 -3.29 2.20
CA SER A 101 9.85 -2.88 0.94
C SER A 101 9.38 -3.71 -0.25
N SER A 102 9.18 -5.01 -0.04
CA SER A 102 8.85 -5.96 -1.10
C SER A 102 7.72 -6.89 -0.65
N GLY A 103 6.85 -7.30 -1.57
CA GLY A 103 5.83 -8.29 -1.25
C GLY A 103 4.82 -8.53 -2.35
N ILE A 104 4.04 -9.60 -2.19
CA ILE A 104 3.03 -10.03 -3.16
C ILE A 104 1.88 -9.03 -3.37
N GLY A 105 1.67 -8.10 -2.42
CA GLY A 105 0.66 -7.06 -2.52
C GLY A 105 1.11 -5.81 -3.30
N GLY A 106 2.37 -5.76 -3.72
CA GLY A 106 2.94 -4.64 -4.48
C GLY A 106 3.10 -4.95 -5.96
N GLY A 107 4.25 -4.57 -6.51
CA GLY A 107 4.63 -4.87 -7.89
C GLY A 107 6.16 -4.93 -8.04
N ALA A 108 6.62 -5.50 -9.15
CA ALA A 108 8.04 -5.62 -9.45
C ALA A 108 8.29 -5.47 -10.96
N PHE A 109 9.50 -5.03 -11.30
CA PHE A 109 10.05 -5.14 -12.64
C PHE A 109 11.20 -6.13 -12.61
N LEU A 110 11.21 -7.09 -13.54
CA LEU A 110 12.27 -8.08 -13.65
C LEU A 110 13.05 -7.87 -14.95
N MET A 111 14.32 -7.54 -14.83
CA MET A 111 15.26 -7.55 -15.95
C MET A 111 15.92 -8.92 -16.01
N HIS A 112 15.66 -9.67 -17.08
CA HIS A 112 16.22 -11.00 -17.29
C HIS A 112 16.93 -11.06 -18.64
N TYR A 113 18.13 -11.65 -18.63
CA TYR A 113 18.91 -11.94 -19.81
C TYR A 113 19.09 -13.45 -19.94
N ASP A 114 18.70 -14.02 -21.08
CA ASP A 114 18.63 -15.46 -21.30
C ASP A 114 19.95 -16.10 -21.79
N GLY A 115 20.98 -15.29 -22.07
CA GLY A 115 22.26 -15.80 -22.55
C GLY A 115 22.32 -16.13 -24.04
N SER A 116 21.20 -16.13 -24.76
CA SER A 116 21.10 -16.69 -26.12
C SER A 116 21.32 -15.64 -27.22
N THR A 117 21.07 -14.37 -26.93
CA THR A 117 20.98 -13.30 -27.94
C THR A 117 21.91 -12.12 -27.61
N VAL A 118 23.20 -12.39 -27.40
CA VAL A 118 24.25 -11.36 -27.48
C VAL A 118 24.94 -11.51 -28.84
N ARG A 119 24.75 -10.51 -29.70
CA ARG A 119 25.49 -10.33 -30.95
C ARG A 119 26.64 -9.35 -30.75
#